data_AF-A0A967L9T3-F1
#
_entry.id   AF-A0A967L9T3-F1
#
_cell.length_a   1.000
_cell.length_b   1.000
_cell.length_c   1.000
_cell.angle_alpha   90.00
_cell.angle_beta   90.00
_cell.angle_gamma   90.00
#
_symmetry.space_group_name_H-M   'P 1'
#
loop_
_entity.id
_entity.type
_entity.pdbx_description
1 polymer ?
#
loop_
_entity_poly.entity_id
_entity_poly.type
_entity_poly.pdbx_seq_one_letter_code
_entity_poly.pdbx_strand_id
1 'polypeptide(L)'
;MGNSPELDALEWDVKMYFALNGAVHDAAVAAWGCKRHYDYVRPISSIRYMGGKGQSSDPALVGSYDPEGLPLVPGLIEVVTVESVQPGGKHRHLGLG
;
A
#
# COMPACT_ATOMS: atom_id res chain seq x y z
N MET A 1 22.01 -34.22 -22.24
CA MET A 1 21.13 -34.66 -21.13
C MET A 1 22.03 -35.24 -20.05
N GLY A 2 21.74 -35.00 -18.77
CA GLY A 2 22.62 -35.43 -17.67
C GLY A 2 22.62 -36.95 -17.51
N ASN A 3 23.80 -37.56 -17.34
CA ASN A 3 23.99 -39.00 -17.13
C ASN A 3 23.72 -39.45 -15.68
N SER A 4 22.84 -38.76 -14.96
CA SER A 4 22.51 -39.07 -13.57
C SER A 4 21.35 -40.06 -13.51
N PRO A 5 21.30 -40.96 -12.51
CA PRO A 5 20.13 -41.79 -12.28
C PRO A 5 18.88 -40.92 -12.09
N GLU A 6 17.75 -41.34 -12.65
CA GLU A 6 16.46 -40.75 -12.29
C GLU A 6 16.23 -40.92 -10.78
N LEU A 7 15.80 -39.84 -10.13
CA LEU A 7 15.43 -39.87 -8.73
C LEU A 7 14.04 -40.51 -8.59
N ASP A 8 13.85 -41.31 -7.55
CA ASP A 8 12.50 -41.74 -7.20
C ASP A 8 11.67 -40.55 -6.68
N ALA A 9 10.34 -40.69 -6.74
CA ALA A 9 9.42 -39.61 -6.43
C ALA A 9 9.58 -39.07 -4.99
N LEU A 10 9.83 -39.93 -4.01
CA LEU A 10 9.99 -39.49 -2.62
C LEU A 10 11.30 -38.73 -2.45
N GLU A 11 12.39 -39.23 -3.05
CA GLU A 11 13.68 -38.54 -3.01
C GLU A 11 13.61 -37.16 -3.69
N TRP A 12 12.94 -37.08 -4.83
CA TRP A 12 12.67 -35.81 -5.52
C TRP A 12 11.91 -34.84 -4.63
N ASP A 13 10.78 -35.28 -4.05
CA ASP A 13 9.93 -34.43 -3.22
C ASP A 13 10.69 -33.91 -2.00
N VAL A 14 11.41 -34.78 -1.29
CA VAL A 14 12.20 -34.39 -0.11
C VAL A 14 13.23 -33.33 -0.47
N LYS A 15 14.01 -33.54 -1.54
CA LYS A 15 15.05 -32.60 -1.96
C LYS A 15 14.45 -31.27 -2.42
N MET A 16 13.38 -31.32 -3.21
CA MET A 16 12.72 -30.14 -3.73
C MET A 16 12.12 -29.30 -2.60
N TYR A 17 11.36 -29.90 -1.69
CA TYR A 17 10.76 -29.16 -0.59
C TYR A 17 11.80 -28.67 0.42
N PHE A 18 12.87 -29.42 0.64
CA PHE A 18 13.97 -28.95 1.47
C PHE A 18 14.62 -27.69 0.89
N ALA A 19 15.00 -27.73 -0.39
CA ALA A 19 15.60 -26.59 -1.07
C ALA A 19 14.65 -25.39 -1.14
N LEU A 20 13.37 -25.61 -1.49
CA LEU A 20 12.37 -24.56 -1.58
C LEU A 20 12.12 -23.90 -0.21
N ASN A 21 11.91 -24.69 0.84
CA ASN A 21 11.64 -24.15 2.17
C ASN A 21 12.86 -23.42 2.75
N GLY A 22 14.07 -23.95 2.52
CA GLY A 22 15.31 -23.26 2.90
C GLY A 22 15.44 -21.91 2.21
N ALA A 23 15.25 -21.86 0.89
CA ALA A 23 15.29 -20.62 0.12
C ALA A 23 14.20 -19.61 0.56
N VAL A 24 12.98 -20.08 0.82
CA VAL A 24 11.89 -19.23 1.33
C VAL A 24 12.22 -18.69 2.72
N HIS A 25 12.86 -19.50 3.58
CA HIS A 25 13.28 -19.06 4.90
C HIS A 25 14.36 -17.97 4.83
N ASP A 26 15.39 -18.16 4.01
CA ASP A 26 16.44 -17.16 3.79
C ASP A 26 15.88 -15.86 3.20
N ALA A 27 14.95 -15.96 2.25
CA ALA A 27 14.23 -14.80 1.71
C ALA A 27 13.44 -14.05 2.80
N ALA A 28 12.82 -14.78 3.74
CA ALA A 28 12.11 -14.19 4.87
C ALA A 28 13.07 -13.46 5.82
N VAL A 29 14.25 -14.04 6.11
CA VAL A 29 15.30 -13.41 6.93
C VAL A 29 15.72 -12.07 6.31
N ALA A 30 16.05 -12.06 5.01
CA ALA A 30 16.43 -10.83 4.31
C ALA A 30 15.29 -9.80 4.29
N ALA A 31 14.07 -10.22 3.93
CA ALA A 31 12.92 -9.34 3.85
C ALA A 31 12.57 -8.72 5.20
N TRP A 32 12.58 -9.50 6.29
CA TRP A 32 12.33 -8.99 7.64
C TRP A 32 13.45 -8.10 8.15
N GLY A 33 14.70 -8.40 7.80
CA GLY A 33 15.84 -7.51 8.06
C GLY A 33 15.61 -6.12 7.45
N CYS A 34 15.27 -6.06 6.16
CA CYS A 34 14.95 -4.79 5.49
C CYS A 34 13.73 -4.10 6.10
N LYS A 35 12.63 -4.84 6.36
CA LYS A 35 11.41 -4.26 6.96
C LYS A 35 11.69 -3.63 8.31
N ARG A 36 12.50 -4.28 9.14
CA ARG A 36 12.88 -3.75 10.46
C ARG A 36 13.82 -2.57 10.35
N HIS A 37 14.79 -2.60 9.43
CA HIS A 37 15.76 -1.52 9.25
C HIS A 37 15.10 -0.22 8.81
N TYR A 38 14.20 -0.28 7.82
CA TYR A 38 13.54 0.92 7.29
C TYR A 38 12.29 1.34 8.07
N ASP A 39 11.73 0.45 8.90
CA ASP A 39 10.52 0.65 9.71
C ASP A 39 9.42 1.45 8.99
N TYR A 40 9.23 1.14 7.71
CA TYR A 40 8.43 1.98 6.83
C TYR A 40 6.94 1.82 7.10
N VAL A 41 6.23 2.94 7.05
CA VAL A 41 4.81 3.04 7.29
C VAL A 41 3.99 2.27 6.23
N ARG A 42 2.79 1.80 6.61
CA ARG A 42 1.85 1.20 5.64
C ARG A 42 1.15 2.29 4.83
N PRO A 43 0.86 2.06 3.53
CA PRO A 43 0.24 3.07 2.67
C PRO A 43 -1.04 3.70 3.24
N ILE A 44 -1.90 2.92 3.91
CA ILE A 44 -3.14 3.44 4.50
C ILE A 44 -2.89 4.52 5.56
N SER A 45 -1.81 4.39 6.35
CA SER A 45 -1.49 5.40 7.37
C SER A 45 -0.99 6.68 6.70
N SER A 46 -0.16 6.58 5.66
CA SER A 46 0.26 7.73 4.86
C SER A 46 -0.92 8.42 4.19
N ILE A 47 -1.84 7.66 3.57
CA ILE A 47 -3.03 8.20 2.91
C ILE A 47 -3.92 8.96 3.90
N ARG A 48 -4.16 8.38 5.09
CA ARG A 48 -4.96 9.04 6.14
C ARG A 48 -4.28 10.29 6.68
N TYR A 49 -2.97 10.25 6.88
CA TYR A 49 -2.20 11.40 7.33
C TYR A 49 -2.27 12.55 6.31
N MET A 50 -1.94 12.26 5.04
CA MET A 50 -2.00 13.25 3.97
C MET A 50 -3.43 13.77 3.77
N GLY A 51 -4.43 12.89 3.78
CA GLY A 51 -5.84 13.29 3.65
C GLY A 51 -6.33 14.15 4.81
N GLY A 52 -5.82 13.92 6.02
CA GLY A 52 -6.10 14.76 7.18
C GLY A 52 -5.48 16.16 7.12
N LYS A 53 -4.44 16.36 6.30
CA LYS A 53 -3.86 17.67 6.01
C LYS A 53 -4.62 18.45 4.92
N GLY A 54 -5.47 17.78 4.15
CA GLY A 54 -6.17 18.37 3.01
C GLY A 54 -5.54 17.98 1.67
N GLN A 55 -5.42 18.95 0.76
CA GLN A 55 -4.96 18.76 -0.61
C GLN A 55 -3.70 19.57 -0.95
N SER A 56 -2.88 19.09 -1.89
CA SER A 56 -1.58 19.68 -2.26
C SER A 56 -1.49 20.23 -3.69
N SER A 57 -2.62 20.28 -4.42
CA SER A 57 -2.66 20.66 -5.84
C SER A 57 -3.00 22.12 -6.11
N ASP A 58 -3.87 22.75 -5.31
CA ASP A 58 -4.34 24.13 -5.54
C ASP A 58 -4.08 25.00 -4.30
N PRO A 59 -3.00 25.82 -4.30
CA PRO A 59 -2.71 26.76 -3.23
C PRO A 59 -3.78 27.83 -3.01
N ALA A 60 -4.68 28.08 -3.97
CA ALA A 60 -5.72 29.10 -3.85
C ALA A 60 -6.92 28.64 -3.00
N LEU A 61 -7.11 27.33 -2.80
CA LEU A 61 -8.19 26.79 -1.95
C LEU A 61 -7.84 26.86 -0.46
N VAL A 62 -7.85 28.08 0.08
CA VAL A 62 -7.54 28.41 1.47
C VAL A 62 -8.38 27.58 2.44
N GLY A 63 -7.73 26.97 3.43
CA GLY A 63 -8.36 26.10 4.44
C GLY A 63 -8.34 24.61 4.08
N SER A 64 -8.04 24.26 2.82
CA SER A 64 -7.83 22.87 2.40
C SER A 64 -6.44 22.59 1.85
N TYR A 65 -5.61 23.62 1.58
CA TYR A 65 -4.28 23.43 1.01
C TYR A 65 -3.20 23.14 2.07
N ASP A 66 -2.43 22.07 1.86
CA ASP A 66 -1.19 21.76 2.57
C ASP A 66 -0.22 21.07 1.59
N PRO A 67 1.07 21.45 1.53
CA PRO A 67 2.04 20.85 0.60
C PRO A 67 2.26 19.34 0.82
N GLU A 68 1.95 18.81 2.00
CA GLU A 68 1.99 17.38 2.34
C GLU A 68 0.60 16.72 2.29
N GLY A 69 -0.41 17.44 1.79
CA GLY A 69 -1.76 16.93 1.54
C GLY A 69 -1.85 16.00 0.32
N LEU A 70 -3.03 15.41 0.11
CA LEU A 70 -3.27 14.56 -1.06
C LEU A 70 -3.38 15.39 -2.36
N PRO A 71 -2.85 14.93 -3.49
CA PRO A 71 -3.10 15.61 -4.75
C PRO A 71 -4.57 15.47 -5.14
N LEU A 72 -5.15 16.53 -5.71
CA LEU A 72 -6.48 16.46 -6.33
C LEU A 72 -6.41 15.61 -7.59
N VAL A 73 -7.29 14.62 -7.68
CA VAL A 73 -7.37 13.70 -8.81
C VAL A 73 -8.83 13.62 -9.25
N PRO A 74 -9.15 14.04 -10.49
CA PRO A 74 -10.53 14.03 -10.97
C PRO A 74 -11.21 12.66 -10.80
N GLY A 75 -12.38 12.66 -10.14
CA GLY A 75 -13.15 11.45 -9.86
C GLY A 75 -12.60 10.53 -8.78
N LEU A 76 -11.51 10.91 -8.09
CA LEU A 76 -10.89 10.09 -7.04
C LEU A 76 -10.58 10.86 -5.75
N ILE A 77 -9.97 12.05 -5.86
CA ILE A 77 -9.58 12.87 -4.71
C ILE A 77 -10.07 14.29 -4.94
N GLU A 78 -10.94 14.76 -4.05
CA GLU A 78 -11.58 16.06 -4.17
C GLU A 78 -11.91 16.63 -2.79
N VAL A 79 -12.00 17.96 -2.72
CA VAL A 79 -12.43 18.66 -1.50
C VAL A 79 -13.93 18.52 -1.33
N VAL A 80 -14.36 18.18 -0.11
CA VAL A 80 -15.77 18.18 0.26
C VAL A 80 -16.26 19.62 0.33
N THR A 81 -17.26 19.98 -0.47
CA THR A 81 -17.88 21.31 -0.47
C THR A 81 -19.24 21.29 0.23
N VAL A 82 -19.74 22.48 0.59
CA VAL A 82 -21.07 22.67 1.20
C VAL A 82 -22.18 22.10 0.32
N GLU A 83 -22.08 22.26 -0.99
CA GLU A 83 -23.04 21.76 -1.97
C GLU A 83 -22.98 20.23 -2.03
N SER A 84 -21.78 19.68 -1.95
CA SER A 84 -21.57 18.23 -2.08
C SER A 84 -22.14 17.43 -0.91
N VAL A 85 -22.26 18.04 0.28
CA VAL A 85 -22.84 17.42 1.48
C VAL A 85 -24.36 17.62 1.61
N GLN A 86 -24.97 18.45 0.76
CA GLN A 86 -26.43 18.64 0.81
C GLN A 86 -27.18 17.32 0.50
N PRO A 87 -28.44 17.18 0.94
CA PRO A 87 -29.29 16.07 0.54
C PRO A 87 -29.31 15.92 -1.00
N GLY A 88 -29.04 14.71 -1.49
CA GLY A 88 -28.89 14.42 -2.93
C GLY A 88 -27.48 14.62 -3.49
N GLY A 89 -26.57 15.23 -2.74
CA GLY A 89 -25.17 15.37 -3.08
C GLY A 89 -24.37 14.07 -2.95
N LYS A 90 -23.19 14.04 -3.59
CA LYS A 90 -22.26 12.90 -3.58
C LYS A 90 -21.70 12.60 -2.18
N HIS A 91 -21.46 13.64 -1.38
CA HIS A 91 -20.90 13.57 -0.03
C HIS A 91 -21.96 13.73 1.05
N ARG A 92 -23.25 13.54 0.75
CA ARG A 92 -24.37 13.70 1.71
C ARG A 92 -24.27 12.89 3.01
N HIS A 93 -23.41 11.87 3.02
CA HIS A 93 -23.16 11.00 4.18
C HIS A 93 -21.96 11.45 5.02
N LEU A 94 -21.24 12.47 4.55
CA LEU A 94 -20.13 13.12 5.23
C LEU A 94 -20.63 14.46 5.81
N GLY A 95 -20.05 14.89 6.93
CA GLY A 95 -20.22 16.26 7.42
C GLY A 95 -19.32 17.24 6.68
N LEU A 96 -19.52 18.54 6.90
CA LEU A 96 -18.50 19.54 6.62
C LEU A 96 -17.40 19.38 7.69
N GLY A 97 -16.24 18.91 7.26
CA GLY A 97 -15.02 18.81 8.08
C GLY A 97 -14.22 20.10 7.98
#